data_AF-A0A453DPK2-F1
#
_entry.id   AF-A0A453DPK2-F1
#
_cell.length_a   1.000
_cell.length_b   1.000
_cell.length_c   1.000
_cell.angle_alpha   90.00
_cell.angle_beta   90.00
_cell.angle_gamma   90.00
#
_symmetry.space_group_name_H-M   'P 1'
#
loop_
_entity.id
_entity.type
_entity.pdbx_description
1 polymer ?
#
loop_
_entity_poly.entity_id
_entity_poly.type
_entity_poly.pdbx_seq_one_letter_code
_entity_poly.pdbx_strand_id
1 'polypeptide(L)'
;MQVAMSAATHSSRPLSVRVSREKECADNSIVEPMSPTGRVMEELGVCIVVVIGLGTPVNLPVFRAGIETELLTRFPRFRSIQVMDESTNNSKPRWVQTPVNMDDHIVVPRLDPEADPEKAVEDYVASLSLLPMDRRRPLWEFHFLDFPSSEAASTVVLRLHHSIGDGTSITTLLMASSRSTADPARVPAMPPPPKRTGAIYQREPRPRLSSGDYLALLAWFWSYVVLAWHTLVDVTMIVATILFLSDPRTLFTRADGVEPRTRKRFVHRTLSFDDVKLVKTAMNCVHY
;
A
#
# COMPACT_ATOMS: atom_id res chain seq x y z
N MET A 1 -13.65 -48.63 11.65
CA MET A 1 -14.97 -47.98 11.45
C MET A 1 -14.67 -46.58 10.92
N GLN A 2 -14.90 -46.38 9.64
CA GLN A 2 -14.43 -45.25 8.83
C GLN A 2 -15.46 -44.12 8.90
N VAL A 3 -15.08 -42.96 9.44
CA VAL A 3 -15.93 -41.77 9.46
C VAL A 3 -15.45 -40.84 8.34
N ALA A 4 -16.25 -40.77 7.27
CA ALA A 4 -16.03 -39.86 6.17
C ALA A 4 -16.47 -38.45 6.56
N MET A 5 -15.52 -37.50 6.63
CA MET A 5 -15.84 -36.07 6.68
C MET A 5 -16.12 -35.57 5.26
N SER A 6 -17.36 -35.16 5.03
CA SER A 6 -17.81 -34.47 3.82
C SER A 6 -17.18 -33.08 3.76
N ALA A 7 -16.17 -32.90 2.90
CA ALA A 7 -15.59 -31.60 2.58
C ALA A 7 -16.54 -30.85 1.63
N ALA A 8 -17.29 -29.89 2.14
CA ALA A 8 -18.00 -28.92 1.33
C ALA A 8 -17.00 -27.90 0.78
N THR A 9 -16.75 -27.96 -0.53
CA THR A 9 -15.95 -26.99 -1.28
C THR A 9 -16.65 -25.62 -1.28
N HIS A 10 -16.10 -24.66 -0.54
CA HIS A 10 -16.61 -23.29 -0.51
C HIS A 10 -16.30 -22.62 -1.86
N SER A 11 -17.33 -22.42 -2.68
CA SER A 11 -17.25 -21.77 -3.99
C SER A 11 -16.74 -20.33 -3.85
N SER A 12 -15.55 -20.06 -4.38
CA SER A 12 -14.92 -18.73 -4.48
C SER A 12 -15.47 -17.89 -5.64
N ARG A 13 -16.76 -18.03 -5.96
CA ARG A 13 -17.44 -17.12 -6.88
C ARG A 13 -17.96 -15.90 -6.11
N PRO A 14 -17.68 -14.66 -6.55
CA PRO A 14 -18.40 -13.51 -6.03
C PRO A 14 -19.88 -13.72 -6.36
N LEU A 15 -20.72 -13.74 -5.32
CA LEU A 15 -22.17 -13.73 -5.49
C LEU A 15 -22.56 -12.33 -5.92
N SER A 16 -23.18 -12.22 -7.10
CA SER A 16 -23.76 -11.00 -7.62
C SER A 16 -24.76 -10.43 -6.61
N VAL A 17 -24.41 -9.32 -5.96
CA VAL A 17 -25.38 -8.57 -5.15
C VAL A 17 -26.33 -7.90 -6.13
N ARG A 18 -27.50 -8.51 -6.36
CA ARG A 18 -28.59 -7.89 -7.10
C ARG A 18 -29.10 -6.72 -6.27
N VAL A 19 -28.72 -5.51 -6.67
CA VAL A 19 -29.40 -4.30 -6.21
C VAL A 19 -30.78 -4.30 -6.87
N SER A 20 -31.82 -4.62 -6.09
CA SER A 20 -33.21 -4.49 -6.52
C SER A 20 -33.47 -3.03 -6.87
N ARG A 21 -33.77 -2.79 -8.15
CA ARG A 21 -34.12 -1.48 -8.67
C ARG A 21 -35.56 -1.18 -8.30
N GLU A 22 -35.78 -0.43 -7.22
CA GLU A 22 -37.06 0.26 -7.04
C GLU A 22 -36.88 1.61 -6.32
N LYS A 23 -37.35 2.64 -7.03
CA LYS A 23 -37.54 4.06 -6.68
C LYS A 23 -36.29 4.92 -6.43
N GLU A 24 -35.88 5.50 -7.55
CA GLU A 24 -35.42 6.89 -7.72
C GLU A 24 -35.83 7.83 -6.57
N CYS A 25 -34.95 7.93 -5.58
CA CYS A 25 -34.76 9.13 -4.76
C CYS A 25 -33.24 9.32 -4.69
N ALA A 26 -32.78 10.48 -5.13
CA ALA A 26 -31.38 10.82 -5.32
C ALA A 26 -30.54 10.53 -4.06
N ASP A 27 -29.78 9.44 -4.07
CA ASP A 27 -28.64 9.26 -3.18
C ASP A 27 -27.37 9.56 -3.98
N ASN A 28 -26.74 10.70 -3.68
CA ASN A 28 -25.50 11.16 -4.29
C ASN A 28 -24.30 10.35 -3.75
N SER A 29 -24.34 9.01 -3.86
CA SER A 29 -23.14 8.20 -3.66
C SER A 29 -22.20 8.52 -4.81
N ILE A 30 -21.12 9.27 -4.53
CA ILE A 30 -20.11 9.63 -5.53
C ILE A 30 -19.45 8.33 -6.02
N VAL A 31 -19.85 7.89 -7.21
CA VAL A 31 -19.28 6.70 -7.86
C VAL A 31 -18.01 7.12 -8.58
N GLU A 32 -16.87 6.65 -8.09
CA GLU A 32 -15.57 7.00 -8.67
C GLU A 32 -14.93 5.79 -9.37
N PRO A 33 -14.50 5.93 -10.64
CA PRO A 33 -13.84 4.85 -11.36
C PRO A 33 -12.46 4.55 -10.77
N MET A 34 -12.06 3.28 -10.76
CA MET A 34 -10.73 2.90 -10.31
C MET A 34 -9.64 3.34 -11.30
N SER A 35 -8.51 3.79 -10.76
CA SER A 35 -7.29 4.10 -11.51
C SER A 35 -6.69 2.84 -12.16
N PRO A 36 -5.97 2.96 -13.29
CA PRO A 36 -5.32 1.81 -13.93
C PRO A 36 -4.40 1.03 -12.99
N THR A 37 -3.57 1.73 -12.21
CA THR A 37 -2.66 1.12 -11.24
C THR A 37 -3.42 0.36 -10.14
N GLY A 38 -4.55 0.91 -9.67
CA GLY A 38 -5.37 0.25 -8.65
C GLY A 38 -5.95 -1.08 -9.11
N ARG A 39 -6.25 -1.22 -10.41
CA ARG A 39 -6.76 -2.47 -11.02
C ARG A 39 -5.70 -3.55 -11.11
N VAL A 40 -4.52 -3.20 -11.63
CA VAL A 40 -3.38 -4.13 -11.71
C VAL A 40 -3.05 -4.64 -10.31
N MET A 41 -3.09 -3.77 -9.31
CA MET A 41 -2.76 -4.15 -7.94
C MET A 41 -3.84 -5.00 -7.26
N GLU A 42 -5.11 -4.79 -7.62
CA GLU A 42 -6.22 -5.66 -7.24
C GLU A 42 -6.06 -7.07 -7.81
N GLU A 43 -5.70 -7.17 -9.10
CA GLU A 43 -5.44 -8.46 -9.74
C GLU A 43 -4.26 -9.19 -9.10
N LEU A 44 -3.23 -8.45 -8.69
CA LEU A 44 -2.06 -9.01 -8.00
C LEU A 44 -2.30 -9.32 -6.51
N GLY A 45 -3.40 -8.81 -5.92
CA GLY A 45 -3.79 -9.08 -4.53
C GLY A 45 -2.78 -8.62 -3.48
N VAL A 46 -2.04 -7.54 -3.75
CA VAL A 46 -0.94 -7.11 -2.90
C VAL A 46 -1.45 -6.30 -1.71
N CYS A 47 -1.06 -6.74 -0.50
CA CYS A 47 -1.29 -6.00 0.74
C CYS A 47 -0.02 -5.28 1.21
N ILE A 48 -0.21 -4.13 1.83
CA ILE A 48 0.80 -3.42 2.60
C ILE A 48 0.56 -3.76 4.08
N VAL A 49 1.64 -4.13 4.76
CA VAL A 49 1.64 -4.39 6.21
C VAL A 49 2.58 -3.38 6.85
N VAL A 50 2.04 -2.58 7.77
CA VAL A 50 2.78 -1.61 8.57
C VAL A 50 2.76 -2.07 10.01
N VAL A 51 3.93 -2.15 10.64
CA VAL A 51 4.08 -2.53 12.05
C VAL A 51 4.53 -1.30 12.83
N ILE A 52 3.81 -0.97 13.91
CA ILE A 52 4.03 0.20 14.75
C ILE A 52 4.21 -0.27 16.20
N GLY A 53 5.41 -0.14 16.74
CA GLY A 53 5.67 -0.34 18.16
C GLY A 53 5.30 0.91 18.97
N LEU A 54 4.60 0.74 20.09
CA LEU A 54 4.18 1.82 20.97
C LEU A 54 4.81 1.65 22.36
N GLY A 55 5.29 2.75 22.94
CA GLY A 55 5.87 2.75 24.29
C GLY A 55 4.84 2.62 25.42
N THR A 56 3.54 2.65 25.10
CA THR A 56 2.45 2.47 26.08
C THR A 56 1.36 1.57 25.48
N PRO A 57 0.59 0.83 26.31
CA PRO A 57 -0.55 0.06 25.84
C PRO A 57 -1.59 0.94 25.15
N VAL A 58 -2.22 0.41 24.09
CA VAL A 58 -3.24 1.16 23.35
C VAL A 58 -4.54 1.22 24.13
N ASN A 59 -5.08 2.43 24.31
CA ASN A 59 -6.45 2.61 24.73
C ASN A 59 -7.39 2.38 23.52
N LEU A 60 -7.91 1.16 23.40
CA LEU A 60 -8.71 0.73 22.24
C LEU A 60 -9.98 1.57 22.03
N PRO A 61 -10.78 1.93 23.06
CA PRO A 61 -11.91 2.85 22.89
C PRO A 61 -11.53 4.21 22.28
N VAL A 62 -10.44 4.81 22.77
CA VAL A 62 -9.96 6.11 22.24
C VAL A 62 -9.47 5.95 20.80
N PHE A 63 -8.74 4.87 20.49
CA PHE A 63 -8.26 4.60 19.14
C PHE A 63 -9.42 4.39 18.15
N ARG A 64 -10.44 3.60 18.56
CA ARG A 64 -11.66 3.38 17.77
C ARG A 64 -12.37 4.69 17.46
N ALA A 65 -12.57 5.54 18.47
CA ALA A 65 -13.18 6.86 18.28
C ALA A 65 -12.36 7.73 17.31
N GLY A 66 -11.03 7.67 17.40
CA GLY A 66 -10.13 8.36 16.47
C GLY A 66 -10.30 7.90 15.02
N ILE A 67 -10.44 6.60 14.77
CA ILE A 67 -10.73 6.09 13.41
C ILE A 67 -12.08 6.61 12.91
N GLU A 68 -13.13 6.43 13.71
CA GLU A 68 -14.50 6.77 13.31
C GLU A 68 -14.64 8.27 13.00
N THR A 69 -14.02 9.12 13.82
CA THR A 69 -14.15 10.59 13.71
C THR A 69 -13.16 11.22 12.73
N GLU A 70 -11.92 10.75 12.66
CA GLU A 70 -10.86 11.39 11.87
C GLU A 70 -10.56 10.62 10.58
N LEU A 71 -10.25 9.32 10.67
CA LEU A 71 -9.81 8.52 9.52
C LEU A 71 -10.94 8.37 8.49
N LEU A 72 -12.11 7.91 8.92
CA LEU A 72 -13.25 7.67 8.02
C LEU A 72 -13.82 8.96 7.43
N THR A 73 -13.78 10.05 8.20
CA THR A 73 -14.26 11.37 7.77
C THR A 73 -13.32 11.99 6.73
N ARG A 74 -12.01 11.99 6.99
CA ARG A 74 -11.01 12.63 6.12
C ARG A 74 -10.69 11.82 4.86
N PHE A 75 -10.79 10.49 4.92
CA PHE A 75 -10.32 9.61 3.84
C PHE A 75 -11.44 8.70 3.32
N PRO A 76 -12.18 9.13 2.28
CA PRO A 76 -13.30 8.37 1.71
C PRO A 76 -12.99 6.93 1.28
N ARG A 77 -11.73 6.63 0.92
CA ARG A 77 -11.31 5.28 0.55
C ARG A 77 -11.41 4.26 1.69
N PHE A 78 -11.29 4.69 2.94
CA PHE A 78 -11.43 3.80 4.10
C PHE A 78 -12.89 3.41 4.38
N ARG A 79 -13.86 4.06 3.74
CA ARG A 79 -15.28 3.68 3.76
C ARG A 79 -15.78 3.20 2.40
N SER A 80 -14.89 2.74 1.53
CA SER A 80 -15.24 2.32 0.18
C SER A 80 -14.89 0.86 -0.08
N ILE A 81 -15.74 0.18 -0.83
CA ILE A 81 -15.51 -1.16 -1.39
C ILE A 81 -15.39 -1.10 -2.91
N GLN A 82 -14.68 -2.07 -3.47
CA GLN A 82 -14.54 -2.22 -4.91
C GLN A 82 -15.70 -3.09 -5.42
N VAL A 83 -16.46 -2.57 -6.39
CA VAL A 83 -17.58 -3.29 -7.00
C VAL A 83 -17.32 -3.42 -8.50
N MET A 84 -17.45 -4.65 -9.00
CA MET A 84 -17.48 -4.98 -10.42
C MET A 84 -18.94 -4.96 -10.90
N ASP A 85 -19.22 -4.30 -12.02
CA ASP A 85 -20.57 -4.29 -12.57
C ASP A 85 -20.72 -5.41 -13.60
N GLU A 86 -21.26 -6.55 -13.18
CA GLU A 86 -21.38 -7.74 -14.04
C GLU A 86 -22.37 -7.55 -15.22
N SER A 87 -23.13 -6.45 -15.26
CA SER A 87 -24.17 -6.22 -16.28
C SER A 87 -23.63 -5.91 -17.69
N THR A 88 -22.34 -5.57 -17.81
CA THR A 88 -21.69 -5.28 -19.10
C THR A 88 -20.31 -5.93 -19.14
N ASN A 89 -20.02 -6.71 -20.18
CA ASN A 89 -18.74 -7.40 -20.45
C ASN A 89 -17.48 -6.50 -20.47
N ASN A 90 -17.62 -5.20 -20.21
CA ASN A 90 -16.56 -4.19 -20.30
C ASN A 90 -16.58 -3.20 -19.12
N SER A 91 -17.27 -3.54 -18.02
CA SER A 91 -17.42 -2.60 -16.91
C SER A 91 -16.10 -2.41 -16.16
N LYS A 92 -15.80 -1.15 -15.86
CA LYS A 92 -14.61 -0.77 -15.10
C LYS A 92 -14.94 -0.93 -13.61
N PRO A 93 -14.05 -1.52 -12.79
CA PRO A 93 -14.26 -1.52 -11.35
C PRO A 93 -14.44 -0.10 -10.82
N ARG A 94 -15.35 0.04 -9.86
CA ARG A 94 -15.69 1.31 -9.22
C ARG A 94 -15.57 1.21 -7.71
N TRP A 95 -15.27 2.33 -7.08
CA TRP A 95 -15.36 2.47 -5.64
C TRP A 95 -16.77 2.91 -5.27
N VAL A 96 -17.37 2.21 -4.31
CA VAL A 96 -18.69 2.52 -3.75
C VAL A 96 -18.53 2.68 -2.25
N GLN A 97 -19.05 3.77 -1.71
CA GLN A 97 -19.03 3.98 -0.25
C GLN A 97 -20.01 3.03 0.43
N THR A 98 -19.61 2.50 1.59
CA THR A 98 -20.39 1.58 2.40
C THR A 98 -20.29 1.99 3.88
N PRO A 99 -21.33 1.73 4.70
CA PRO A 99 -21.16 1.77 6.15
C PRO A 99 -20.00 0.85 6.57
N VAL A 100 -19.22 1.31 7.54
CA VAL A 100 -18.06 0.61 8.09
C VAL A 100 -18.44 0.05 9.44
N ASN A 101 -18.28 -1.26 9.62
CA ASN A 101 -18.42 -1.90 10.93
C ASN A 101 -17.03 -2.03 11.56
N MET A 102 -16.76 -1.27 12.62
CA MET A 102 -15.45 -1.23 13.25
C MET A 102 -14.99 -2.57 13.85
N ASP A 103 -15.93 -3.44 14.25
CA ASP A 103 -15.59 -4.74 14.84
C ASP A 103 -15.00 -5.71 13.80
N ASP A 104 -15.26 -5.48 12.51
CA ASP A 104 -14.66 -6.25 11.41
C ASP A 104 -13.24 -5.77 11.04
N HIS A 105 -12.86 -4.56 11.49
CA HIS A 105 -11.59 -3.92 11.15
C HIS A 105 -10.63 -3.78 12.34
N ILE A 106 -11.10 -3.99 13.57
CA ILE A 106 -10.28 -3.99 14.78
C ILE A 106 -10.16 -5.43 15.28
N VAL A 107 -8.97 -5.99 15.17
CA VAL A 107 -8.67 -7.37 15.56
C VAL A 107 -7.74 -7.36 16.76
N VAL A 108 -8.13 -8.02 17.84
CA VAL A 108 -7.28 -8.23 19.02
C VAL A 108 -6.98 -9.72 19.13
N PRO A 109 -5.91 -10.22 18.48
CA PRO A 109 -5.57 -11.63 18.55
C PRO A 109 -5.08 -11.98 19.96
N ARG A 110 -5.37 -13.21 20.38
CA ARG A 110 -4.78 -13.80 21.58
C ARG A 110 -3.51 -14.52 21.18
N LEU A 111 -2.38 -14.00 21.63
CA LEU A 111 -1.08 -14.68 21.50
C LEU A 111 -0.87 -15.60 22.71
N ASP A 112 -0.05 -16.64 22.52
CA ASP A 112 0.33 -17.54 23.60
C ASP A 112 1.20 -16.79 24.63
N PRO A 113 0.78 -16.66 25.91
CA PRO A 113 1.54 -15.92 26.91
C PRO A 113 2.90 -16.53 27.23
N GLU A 114 3.10 -17.81 26.96
CA GLU A 114 4.38 -18.50 27.20
C GLU A 114 5.34 -18.42 26.00
N ALA A 115 4.91 -17.83 24.88
CA ALA A 115 5.75 -17.67 23.70
C ALA A 115 6.73 -16.50 23.84
N ASP A 116 7.87 -16.62 23.14
CA ASP A 116 8.83 -15.53 22.99
C ASP A 116 8.16 -14.30 22.32
N PRO A 117 8.14 -13.10 22.96
CA PRO A 117 7.39 -11.95 22.46
C PRO A 117 7.73 -11.45 21.08
N GLU A 118 9.01 -11.29 20.80
CA GLU A 118 9.50 -10.86 19.50
C GLU A 118 9.07 -11.86 18.43
N LYS A 119 9.35 -13.15 18.66
CA LYS A 119 8.99 -14.19 17.70
C LYS A 119 7.49 -14.31 17.50
N ALA A 120 6.68 -14.18 18.56
CA ALA A 120 5.23 -14.26 18.48
C ALA A 120 4.65 -13.13 17.60
N VAL A 121 5.15 -11.90 17.78
CA VAL A 121 4.77 -10.75 16.95
C VAL A 121 5.21 -10.95 15.50
N GLU A 122 6.47 -11.33 15.28
CA GLU A 122 7.03 -11.61 13.95
C GLU A 122 6.23 -12.69 13.19
N ASP A 123 5.92 -13.80 13.87
CA ASP A 123 5.15 -14.91 13.33
C ASP A 123 3.70 -14.51 13.02
N TYR A 124 3.10 -13.68 13.87
CA TYR A 124 1.77 -13.14 13.63
C TYR A 124 1.75 -12.24 12.39
N VAL A 125 2.66 -11.25 12.31
CA VAL A 125 2.80 -10.34 11.16
C VAL A 125 3.05 -11.13 9.88
N ALA A 126 3.90 -12.16 9.94
CA ALA A 126 4.16 -13.07 8.83
C ALA A 126 2.90 -13.77 8.33
N SER A 127 2.03 -14.21 9.25
CA SER A 127 0.78 -14.88 8.90
C SER A 127 -0.18 -13.96 8.13
N LEU A 128 -0.22 -12.66 8.45
CA LEU A 128 -1.10 -11.69 7.81
C LEU A 128 -0.80 -11.54 6.31
N SER A 129 0.46 -11.73 5.91
CA SER A 129 0.87 -11.66 4.49
C SER A 129 0.33 -12.82 3.64
N LEU A 130 -0.14 -13.91 4.27
CA LEU A 130 -0.63 -15.12 3.59
C LEU A 130 -2.15 -15.19 3.49
N LEU A 131 -2.85 -14.46 4.36
CA LEU A 131 -4.31 -14.52 4.42
C LEU A 131 -4.92 -13.70 3.27
N PRO A 132 -6.04 -14.11 2.65
CA PRO A 132 -6.81 -13.21 1.80
C PRO A 132 -7.51 -12.13 2.64
N MET A 133 -7.81 -10.98 2.04
CA MET A 133 -8.69 -9.97 2.65
C MET A 133 -10.11 -10.14 2.12
N ASP A 134 -11.12 -9.92 2.97
CA ASP A 134 -12.52 -9.98 2.56
C ASP A 134 -12.90 -8.74 1.74
N ARG A 135 -13.21 -8.94 0.46
CA ARG A 135 -13.57 -7.87 -0.48
C ARG A 135 -14.96 -7.30 -0.29
N ARG A 136 -15.78 -7.88 0.61
CA ARG A 136 -17.12 -7.37 0.94
C ARG A 136 -17.10 -6.18 1.88
N ARG A 137 -15.95 -5.91 2.51
CA ARG A 137 -15.72 -4.78 3.42
C ARG A 137 -14.54 -3.93 2.94
N PRO A 138 -14.41 -2.68 3.41
CA PRO A 138 -13.25 -1.87 3.10
C PRO A 138 -11.94 -2.60 3.42
N LEU A 139 -10.97 -2.57 2.52
CA LEU A 139 -9.82 -3.47 2.55
C LEU A 139 -8.69 -3.00 3.49
N TRP A 140 -8.99 -2.79 4.76
CA TRP A 140 -8.02 -2.45 5.80
C TRP A 140 -8.40 -3.07 7.15
N GLU A 141 -7.41 -3.40 7.97
CA GLU A 141 -7.55 -4.04 9.28
C GLU A 141 -6.44 -3.51 10.21
N PHE A 142 -6.80 -3.16 11.44
CA PHE A 142 -5.85 -2.89 12.53
C PHE A 142 -5.83 -4.09 13.46
N HIS A 143 -4.63 -4.60 13.73
CA HIS A 143 -4.41 -5.68 14.68
C HIS A 143 -3.66 -5.14 15.89
N PHE A 144 -4.24 -5.30 17.08
CA PHE A 144 -3.65 -4.86 18.34
C PHE A 144 -3.04 -6.04 19.07
N LEU A 145 -1.71 -6.06 19.10
CA LEU A 145 -0.94 -7.05 19.83
C LEU A 145 -0.62 -6.43 21.20
N ASP A 146 -1.43 -6.78 22.19
CA ASP A 146 -1.15 -6.46 23.59
C ASP A 146 -0.14 -7.47 24.15
N PHE A 147 1.04 -7.47 23.54
CA PHE A 147 2.15 -8.36 23.87
C PHE A 147 3.41 -7.50 24.01
N PRO A 148 3.89 -7.26 25.23
CA PRO A 148 5.04 -6.41 25.46
C PRO A 148 6.31 -7.11 24.96
N SER A 149 6.99 -6.46 24.01
CA SER A 149 8.32 -6.86 23.56
C SER A 149 9.38 -6.01 24.25
N SER A 150 10.65 -6.35 24.05
CA SER A 150 11.80 -5.56 24.52
C SER A 150 11.81 -4.12 23.98
N GLU A 151 11.18 -3.88 22.83
CA GLU A 151 11.20 -2.58 22.13
C GLU A 151 9.87 -1.80 22.26
N ALA A 152 8.77 -2.45 22.61
CA ALA A 152 7.45 -1.84 22.66
C ALA A 152 6.54 -2.45 23.74
N ALA A 153 5.78 -1.61 24.44
CA ALA A 153 4.76 -2.07 25.39
C ALA A 153 3.55 -2.71 24.67
N SER A 154 3.24 -2.26 23.46
CA SER A 154 2.21 -2.84 22.60
C SER A 154 2.57 -2.62 21.13
N THR A 155 2.14 -3.53 20.26
CA THR A 155 2.38 -3.44 18.81
C THR A 155 1.06 -3.33 18.06
N VAL A 156 0.95 -2.35 17.16
CA VAL A 156 -0.19 -2.20 16.25
C VAL A 156 0.26 -2.57 14.85
N VAL A 157 -0.48 -3.46 14.20
CA VAL A 157 -0.25 -3.84 12.80
C VAL A 157 -1.39 -3.31 11.97
N LEU A 158 -1.09 -2.37 11.06
CA LEU A 158 -2.01 -1.92 10.03
C LEU A 158 -1.79 -2.74 8.78
N ARG A 159 -2.83 -3.48 8.39
CA ARG A 159 -2.87 -4.25 7.16
C ARG A 159 -3.87 -3.61 6.21
N LEU A 160 -3.46 -3.27 5.01
CA LEU A 160 -4.35 -2.67 4.02
C LEU A 160 -4.01 -3.15 2.61
N HIS A 161 -5.01 -3.16 1.73
CA HIS A 161 -4.81 -3.49 0.33
C HIS A 161 -4.21 -2.30 -0.43
N HIS A 162 -3.21 -2.55 -1.28
CA HIS A 162 -2.44 -1.49 -1.96
C HIS A 162 -3.29 -0.66 -2.95
N SER A 163 -4.51 -1.11 -3.29
CA SER A 163 -5.45 -0.28 -4.04
C SER A 163 -5.99 0.93 -3.25
N ILE A 164 -5.91 0.92 -1.91
CA ILE A 164 -6.33 2.02 -1.04
C ILE A 164 -5.33 3.18 -1.08
N GLY A 165 -4.04 2.87 -1.13
CA GLY A 165 -2.97 3.86 -1.10
C GLY A 165 -1.61 3.23 -1.33
N ASP A 166 -0.65 4.07 -1.71
CA ASP A 166 0.75 3.71 -1.82
C ASP A 166 1.51 4.00 -0.51
N GLY A 167 2.77 3.55 -0.42
CA GLY A 167 3.60 3.72 0.77
C GLY A 167 3.76 5.19 1.21
N THR A 168 3.76 6.13 0.25
CA THR A 168 3.82 7.57 0.53
C THR A 168 2.54 8.05 1.18
N SER A 169 1.38 7.75 0.59
CA SER A 169 0.07 8.16 1.12
C SER A 169 -0.18 7.60 2.52
N ILE A 170 0.23 6.35 2.75
CA ILE A 170 0.10 5.69 4.06
C ILE A 170 1.05 6.31 5.09
N THR A 171 2.29 6.59 4.72
CA THR A 171 3.23 7.31 5.59
C THR A 171 2.70 8.71 5.95
N THR A 172 2.19 9.45 4.97
CA THR A 172 1.59 10.77 5.19
C THR A 172 0.36 10.68 6.09
N LEU A 173 -0.49 9.66 5.90
CA LEU A 173 -1.64 9.40 6.77
C LEU A 173 -1.20 9.18 8.22
N LEU A 174 -0.20 8.33 8.45
CA LEU A 174 0.32 8.03 9.80
C LEU A 174 0.90 9.29 10.45
N MET A 175 1.66 10.10 9.71
CA MET A 175 2.17 11.38 10.19
C MET A 175 1.05 12.37 10.54
N ALA A 176 0.04 12.49 9.67
CA ALA A 176 -1.11 13.37 9.89
C ALA A 176 -2.00 12.93 11.06
N SER A 177 -1.92 11.64 11.42
CA SER A 177 -2.62 11.04 12.57
C SER A 177 -1.81 11.14 13.87
N SER A 178 -0.58 11.63 13.80
CA SER A 178 0.32 11.78 14.96
C SER A 178 0.27 13.21 15.52
N ARG A 179 0.80 13.39 16.73
CA ARG A 179 0.98 14.72 17.38
C ARG A 179 2.45 14.98 17.63
N SER A 180 2.81 16.26 17.72
CA SER A 180 4.17 16.65 18.10
C SER A 180 4.47 16.20 19.52
N THR A 181 5.63 15.59 19.73
CA THR A 181 6.11 15.21 21.07
C THR A 181 6.40 16.43 21.96
N ALA A 182 6.77 17.56 21.36
CA ALA A 182 7.01 18.82 22.07
C ALA A 182 5.73 19.61 22.36
N ASP A 183 4.67 19.39 21.58
CA ASP A 183 3.38 20.08 21.73
C ASP A 183 2.22 19.17 21.30
N PRO A 184 1.52 18.52 22.25
CA PRO A 184 0.44 17.59 21.95
C PRO A 184 -0.75 18.19 21.18
N ALA A 185 -0.94 19.51 21.21
CA ALA A 185 -2.00 20.16 20.45
C ALA A 185 -1.66 20.31 18.95
N ARG A 186 -0.36 20.26 18.62
CA ARG A 186 0.14 20.54 17.27
C ARG A 186 0.30 19.28 16.44
N VAL A 187 -0.19 19.32 15.20
CA VAL A 187 0.07 18.29 14.18
C VAL A 187 1.52 18.43 13.70
N PRO A 188 2.27 17.33 13.49
CA PRO A 188 3.62 17.38 12.93
C PRO A 188 3.64 18.21 11.66
N ALA A 189 4.53 19.19 11.58
CA ALA A 189 4.71 19.95 10.36
C ALA A 189 5.29 19.02 9.30
N MET A 190 4.54 18.79 8.21
CA MET A 190 5.15 18.16 7.04
C MET A 190 6.30 19.06 6.57
N PRO A 191 7.48 18.49 6.24
CA PRO A 191 8.56 19.29 5.68
C PRO A 191 8.02 20.04 4.46
N PRO A 192 8.43 21.30 4.26
CA PRO A 192 7.99 22.05 3.10
C PRO A 192 8.33 21.23 1.86
N PRO A 193 7.45 21.20 0.84
CA PRO A 193 7.78 20.56 -0.40
C PRO A 193 9.12 21.14 -0.86
N PRO A 194 10.08 20.32 -1.30
CA PRO A 194 11.37 20.83 -1.75
C PRO A 194 11.09 21.94 -2.76
N LYS A 195 11.65 23.14 -2.53
CA LYS A 195 11.62 24.23 -3.50
C LYS A 195 12.38 23.72 -4.71
N ARG A 196 11.66 23.17 -5.68
CA ARG A 196 12.25 22.66 -6.91
C ARG A 196 12.79 23.87 -7.68
N THR A 197 14.10 24.04 -7.65
CA THR A 197 14.83 25.05 -8.43
C THR A 197 14.95 24.56 -9.88
N GLY A 198 13.82 24.37 -10.56
CA GLY A 198 13.78 23.97 -11.98
C GLY A 198 12.72 22.92 -12.32
N ALA A 199 12.36 22.87 -13.61
CA ALA A 199 11.51 21.82 -14.16
C ALA A 199 12.31 20.50 -14.27
N ILE A 200 11.69 19.37 -13.88
CA ILE A 200 12.26 18.00 -14.01
C ILE A 200 12.70 17.72 -15.46
N TYR A 201 12.01 18.34 -16.41
CA TYR A 201 12.42 18.48 -17.79
C TYR A 201 12.43 19.97 -18.10
N GLN A 202 13.59 20.60 -18.16
CA GLN A 202 13.69 21.85 -18.92
C GLN A 202 13.36 21.47 -20.36
N ARG A 203 12.13 21.73 -20.77
CA ARG A 203 11.81 21.76 -22.19
C ARG A 203 12.63 22.92 -22.74
N GLU A 204 13.71 22.62 -23.45
CA GLU A 204 14.45 23.66 -24.16
C GLU A 204 13.44 24.52 -24.93
N PRO A 205 13.57 25.85 -24.91
CA PRO A 205 12.67 26.73 -25.64
C PRO A 205 12.64 26.25 -27.09
N ARG A 206 11.45 25.83 -27.56
CA ARG A 206 11.29 25.47 -28.98
C ARG A 206 11.75 26.69 -29.80
N PRO A 207 12.70 26.53 -30.73
CA PRO A 207 13.10 27.64 -31.59
C PRO A 207 11.86 28.19 -32.29
N ARG A 208 11.74 29.52 -32.35
CA ARG A 208 10.62 30.18 -33.02
C ARG A 208 10.70 29.82 -34.50
N LEU A 209 9.84 28.91 -34.96
CA LEU A 209 9.75 28.51 -36.36
C LEU A 209 9.38 29.74 -37.20
N SER A 210 10.36 30.28 -37.94
CA SER A 210 10.10 31.17 -39.05
C SER A 210 9.63 30.33 -40.25
N SER A 211 8.78 30.90 -41.11
CA SER A 211 8.18 30.24 -42.27
C SER A 211 9.25 29.89 -43.33
N GLY A 212 10.05 28.86 -43.06
CA GLY A 212 11.19 28.41 -43.88
C GLY A 212 12.11 27.38 -43.20
N ASP A 213 11.96 27.11 -41.90
CA ASP A 213 12.91 26.27 -41.16
C ASP A 213 12.62 24.75 -41.26
N TYR A 214 12.78 24.18 -42.47
CA TYR A 214 12.72 22.72 -42.70
C TYR A 214 13.73 21.95 -41.82
N LEU A 215 14.86 22.57 -41.50
CA LEU A 215 15.89 22.02 -40.60
C LEU A 215 15.37 21.87 -39.16
N ALA A 216 14.53 22.78 -38.68
CA ALA A 216 13.95 22.68 -37.34
C ALA A 216 12.91 21.56 -37.26
N LEU A 217 12.13 21.34 -38.32
CA LEU A 217 11.21 20.21 -38.43
C LEU A 217 11.96 18.87 -38.50
N LEU A 218 13.06 18.82 -39.25
CA LEU A 218 13.93 17.64 -39.33
C LEU A 218 14.56 17.33 -37.97
N ALA A 219 15.11 18.33 -37.27
CA ALA A 219 15.68 18.16 -35.94
C ALA A 219 14.63 17.71 -34.91
N TRP A 220 13.42 18.28 -34.98
CA TRP A 220 12.29 17.86 -34.15
C TRP A 220 11.94 16.38 -34.40
N PHE A 221 11.75 15.98 -35.65
CA PHE A 221 11.51 14.59 -36.03
C PHE A 221 12.65 13.66 -35.56
N TRP A 222 13.90 14.07 -35.78
CA TRP A 222 15.09 13.33 -35.37
C TRP A 222 15.13 13.11 -33.85
N SER A 223 14.72 14.09 -33.05
CA SER A 223 14.60 13.94 -31.60
C SER A 223 13.61 12.83 -31.21
N TYR A 224 12.47 12.67 -31.90
CA TYR A 224 11.56 11.54 -31.64
C TYR A 224 12.15 10.21 -32.07
N VAL A 225 12.91 10.18 -33.18
CA VAL A 225 13.59 8.95 -33.63
C VAL A 225 14.63 8.52 -32.60
N VAL A 226 15.43 9.46 -32.09
CA VAL A 226 16.42 9.22 -31.03
C VAL A 226 15.74 8.76 -29.74
N LEU A 227 14.64 9.39 -29.32
CA LEU A 227 13.85 8.96 -28.17
C LEU A 227 13.27 7.55 -28.34
N ALA A 228 12.72 7.25 -29.52
CA ALA A 228 12.22 5.92 -29.85
C ALA A 228 13.33 4.87 -29.82
N TRP A 229 14.54 5.22 -30.29
CA TRP A 229 15.70 4.35 -30.21
C TRP A 229 16.15 4.09 -28.76
N HIS A 230 16.28 5.13 -27.95
CA HIS A 230 16.66 4.96 -26.53
C HIS A 230 15.62 4.15 -25.77
N THR A 231 14.33 4.44 -25.94
CA THR A 231 13.26 3.64 -25.31
C THR A 231 13.26 2.19 -25.77
N LEU A 232 13.53 1.92 -27.05
CA LEU A 232 13.70 0.55 -27.55
C LEU A 232 14.89 -0.14 -26.87
N VAL A 233 16.06 0.52 -26.82
CA VAL A 233 17.25 -0.01 -26.16
C VAL A 233 16.98 -0.29 -24.69
N ASP A 234 16.37 0.64 -23.96
CA ASP A 234 16.05 0.49 -22.54
C ASP A 234 15.08 -0.68 -22.31
N VAL A 235 14.02 -0.80 -23.12
CA VAL A 235 13.07 -1.91 -23.04
C VAL A 235 13.78 -3.23 -23.34
N THR A 236 14.61 -3.29 -24.37
CA THR A 236 15.38 -4.51 -24.68
C THR A 236 16.36 -4.87 -23.57
N MET A 237 17.00 -3.88 -22.93
CA MET A 237 17.90 -4.10 -21.80
C MET A 237 17.13 -4.60 -20.57
N ILE A 238 15.95 -4.05 -20.28
CA ILE A 238 15.08 -4.54 -19.19
C ILE A 238 14.66 -5.98 -19.46
N VAL A 239 14.17 -6.29 -20.66
CA VAL A 239 13.77 -7.65 -21.04
C VAL A 239 14.97 -8.60 -20.97
N ALA A 240 16.13 -8.19 -21.48
CA ALA A 240 17.35 -8.99 -21.40
C ALA A 240 17.80 -9.20 -19.95
N THR A 241 17.69 -8.18 -19.10
CA THR A 241 17.99 -8.29 -17.66
C THR A 241 17.06 -9.31 -17.00
N ILE A 242 15.76 -9.24 -17.26
CA ILE A 242 14.77 -10.17 -16.70
C ILE A 242 15.02 -11.61 -17.18
N LEU A 243 15.37 -11.79 -18.46
CA LEU A 243 15.53 -13.11 -19.06
C LEU A 243 16.91 -13.75 -18.78
N PHE A 244 17.98 -12.97 -18.70
CA PHE A 244 19.36 -13.46 -18.66
C PHE A 244 20.10 -13.13 -17.36
N LEU A 245 19.75 -12.04 -16.66
CA LEU A 245 20.28 -11.78 -15.33
C LEU A 245 19.43 -12.53 -14.32
N SER A 246 19.86 -13.75 -14.01
CA SER A 246 19.44 -14.40 -12.78
C SER A 246 20.08 -13.66 -11.61
N ASP A 247 19.28 -13.30 -10.61
CA ASP A 247 19.79 -12.70 -9.39
C ASP A 247 20.87 -13.62 -8.79
N PRO A 248 22.03 -13.07 -8.38
CA PRO A 248 23.00 -13.88 -7.63
C PRO A 248 22.31 -14.49 -6.42
N ARG A 249 22.66 -15.73 -6.10
CA ARG A 249 22.14 -16.40 -4.90
C ARG A 249 22.63 -15.67 -3.66
N THR A 250 21.81 -14.76 -3.15
CA THR A 250 21.98 -14.10 -1.87
C THR A 250 21.22 -14.87 -0.79
N LEU A 251 21.49 -14.58 0.48
CA LEU A 251 20.71 -15.12 1.60
C LEU A 251 19.20 -14.79 1.51
N PHE A 252 18.82 -13.82 0.68
CA PHE A 252 17.44 -13.41 0.44
C PHE A 252 16.83 -14.04 -0.82
N THR A 253 17.63 -14.72 -1.64
CA THR A 253 17.17 -15.37 -2.88
C THR A 253 16.45 -16.68 -2.52
N ARG A 254 15.23 -16.86 -3.05
CA ARG A 254 14.39 -18.04 -2.84
C ARG A 254 15.18 -19.32 -3.20
N ALA A 255 15.32 -20.24 -2.27
CA ALA A 255 15.87 -21.56 -2.57
C ALA A 255 14.93 -22.30 -3.53
N ASP A 256 15.45 -22.62 -4.72
CA ASP A 256 14.73 -23.37 -5.75
C ASP A 256 14.26 -24.72 -5.17
N GLY A 257 12.94 -24.93 -5.04
CA GLY A 257 12.35 -26.21 -4.66
C GLY A 257 11.42 -26.22 -3.43
N VAL A 258 11.24 -25.11 -2.72
CA VAL A 258 10.28 -25.04 -1.59
C VAL A 258 8.92 -24.52 -2.08
N GLU A 259 7.85 -25.20 -1.66
CA GLU A 259 6.44 -24.95 -2.01
C GLU A 259 6.06 -23.45 -2.10
N PRO A 260 5.17 -23.07 -3.04
CA PRO A 260 4.93 -21.69 -3.44
C PRO A 260 4.36 -20.76 -2.36
N ARG A 261 4.06 -21.27 -1.15
CA ARG A 261 3.42 -20.56 -0.04
C ARG A 261 4.13 -20.71 1.31
N THR A 262 5.45 -20.90 1.33
CA THR A 262 6.17 -20.84 2.61
C THR A 262 6.00 -19.47 3.25
N ARG A 263 5.64 -19.46 4.55
CA ARG A 263 5.51 -18.24 5.36
C ARG A 263 6.80 -17.43 5.24
N LYS A 264 6.71 -16.21 4.69
CA LYS A 264 7.83 -15.26 4.71
C LYS A 264 8.11 -14.92 6.17
N ARG A 265 9.34 -15.16 6.63
CA ARG A 265 9.76 -14.76 7.97
C ARG A 265 10.06 -13.28 7.96
N PHE A 266 9.32 -12.50 8.75
CA PHE A 266 9.67 -11.13 9.05
C PHE A 266 10.58 -11.14 10.27
N VAL A 267 11.67 -10.39 10.21
CA VAL A 267 12.55 -10.15 11.34
C VAL A 267 12.78 -8.66 11.42
N HIS A 268 12.65 -8.06 12.59
CA HIS A 268 12.98 -6.66 12.78
C HIS A 268 14.29 -6.50 13.56
N ARG A 269 14.98 -5.39 13.26
CA ARG A 269 16.14 -4.92 14.01
C ARG A 269 16.00 -3.44 14.21
N THR A 270 16.26 -2.99 15.42
CA THR A 270 16.35 -1.56 15.74
C THR A 270 17.67 -1.00 15.24
N LEU A 271 17.58 0.17 14.64
CA LEU A 271 18.73 1.00 14.28
C LEU A 271 18.51 2.36 14.93
N SER A 272 19.57 2.89 15.55
CA SER A 272 19.50 4.24 16.12
C SER A 272 19.31 5.26 15.01
N PHE A 273 18.35 6.16 15.19
CA PHE A 273 18.13 7.24 14.23
C PHE A 273 19.33 8.20 14.16
N ASP A 274 20.08 8.33 15.25
CA ASP A 274 21.28 9.15 15.27
C ASP A 274 22.41 8.53 14.45
N ASP A 275 22.52 7.20 14.42
CA ASP A 275 23.45 6.50 13.54
C ASP A 275 23.09 6.72 12.07
N VAL A 276 21.79 6.69 11.74
CA VAL A 276 21.31 6.98 10.38
C VAL A 276 21.64 8.43 9.97
N LYS A 277 21.49 9.40 10.88
CA LYS A 277 21.92 10.80 10.63
C LYS A 277 23.42 10.90 10.44
N LEU A 278 24.21 10.16 11.22
CA LEU A 278 25.67 10.15 11.13
C LEU A 278 26.11 9.63 9.76
N VAL A 279 25.56 8.49 9.32
CA VAL A 279 25.82 7.95 7.98
C VAL A 279 25.40 8.93 6.90
N LYS A 280 24.20 9.51 6.99
CA LYS A 280 23.71 10.52 6.03
C LYS A 280 24.67 11.72 5.92
N THR A 281 25.20 12.17 7.05
CA THR A 281 26.15 13.30 7.12
C THR A 281 27.51 12.91 6.52
N ALA A 282 28.03 11.73 6.88
CA ALA A 282 29.30 11.21 6.37
C ALA A 282 29.27 10.97 4.85
N MET A 283 28.13 10.50 4.32
CA MET A 283 27.92 10.24 2.89
C MET A 283 27.60 11.50 2.08
N ASN A 284 27.58 12.67 2.73
CA ASN A 284 27.34 13.98 2.12
C ASN A 284 26.04 14.04 1.27
N CYS A 285 25.01 13.29 1.67
CA CYS A 285 23.73 13.19 0.93
C CYS A 285 22.82 14.42 1.11
N VAL A 286 23.38 15.59 1.44
CA VAL A 286 22.65 16.85 1.60
C VAL A 286 23.36 17.91 0.75
N HIS A 287 22.92 18.07 -0.49
CA HIS A 287 23.12 19.33 -1.20
C HIS A 287 22.04 20.30 -0.72
N TYR A 288 22.46 21.39 -0.08
CA TYR A 288 21.62 22.55 0.23
C TYR A 288 21.21 23.28 -1.05
#